data_AF-A0A6N2L294-F1
#
_entry.id   AF-A0A6N2L294-F1
#
_cell.length_a   1.000
_cell.length_b   1.000
_cell.length_c   1.000
_cell.angle_alpha   90.00
_cell.angle_beta   90.00
_cell.angle_gamma   90.00
#
_symmetry.space_group_name_H-M   'P 1'
#
loop_
_entity.id
_entity.type
_entity.pdbx_description
1 polymer ?
#
loop_
_entity_poly.entity_id
_entity_poly.type
_entity_poly.pdbx_seq_one_letter_code
_entity_poly.pdbx_strand_id
1 'polypeptide(L)'
;MAFQTGSLEFPCSNLGSSPGTVPVTEWGEDRRFDEMRSNLGKLAVFWIFQAVWVWTVSLPVTVVNGIDRDPSVQAADIIGWIMWSVGVSFEATADQQKLTFKNAPENRGKWCNVGLWNISRHPNYFGEILLWWGIFVASTPVLEGSEWLVILGPIFLTLLLLFVSGIPLLEQSADKKFGNVAAYRVYKRTTSPLIPLPPAVLQFSSSNFLSIAVIFQKKGQHGIEQDKVEAATDRRLVRSSMGNFPCSGNLSCTRNCQLIFFLLPETCP
;
A
#
# COMPACT_ATOMS: atom_id res chain seq x y z
N MET A 1 33.09 50.38 -7.34
CA MET A 1 32.75 49.75 -8.63
C MET A 1 31.54 48.87 -8.38
N ALA A 2 30.36 49.34 -8.77
CA ALA A 2 29.08 48.72 -8.46
C ALA A 2 28.87 47.47 -9.32
N PHE A 3 28.41 46.37 -8.73
CA PHE A 3 27.91 45.22 -9.47
C PHE A 3 26.39 45.16 -9.30
N GLN A 4 25.70 45.40 -10.40
CA GLN A 4 24.25 45.48 -10.53
C GLN A 4 23.58 44.15 -10.21
N THR A 5 22.51 44.23 -9.43
CA THR A 5 21.45 43.23 -9.28
C THR A 5 20.75 43.00 -10.61
N GLY A 6 20.99 41.84 -11.23
CA GLY A 6 20.23 41.34 -12.38
C GLY A 6 19.21 40.32 -11.92
N SER A 7 17.95 40.73 -11.89
CA SER A 7 16.78 39.86 -11.70
C SER A 7 16.69 38.87 -12.86
N LEU A 8 17.00 37.60 -12.61
CA LEU A 8 16.70 36.51 -13.55
C LEU A 8 15.20 36.20 -13.46
N GLU A 9 14.40 36.92 -14.24
CA GLU A 9 13.06 36.48 -14.60
C GLU A 9 13.18 35.25 -15.51
N PHE A 10 12.85 34.07 -14.97
CA PHE A 10 12.69 32.86 -15.78
C PHE A 10 11.37 32.96 -16.56
N PRO A 11 11.38 32.95 -17.90
CA PRO A 11 10.15 32.95 -18.67
C PRO A 11 9.46 31.58 -18.53
N CYS A 12 8.41 31.52 -17.73
CA CYS A 12 7.43 30.42 -17.76
C CYS A 12 6.61 30.53 -19.05
N SER A 13 7.16 30.11 -20.18
CA SER A 13 6.37 29.84 -21.37
C SER A 13 7.01 28.76 -22.23
N ASN A 14 6.23 27.71 -22.47
CA ASN A 14 6.47 26.65 -23.46
C ASN A 14 7.48 25.54 -23.10
N LEU A 15 7.30 24.90 -21.93
CA LEU A 15 7.66 23.48 -21.80
C LEU A 15 6.50 22.67 -22.34
N GLY A 16 6.65 22.20 -23.58
CA GLY A 16 5.77 21.21 -24.19
C GLY A 16 5.58 20.02 -23.26
N SER A 17 4.33 19.62 -23.12
CA SER A 17 3.88 18.47 -22.35
C SER A 17 4.65 17.21 -22.72
N SER A 18 5.53 16.75 -21.82
CA SER A 18 5.96 15.35 -21.83
C SER A 18 4.71 14.47 -21.70
N PRO A 19 4.51 13.46 -22.55
CA PRO A 19 3.37 12.57 -22.46
C PRO A 19 3.54 11.71 -21.20
N GLY A 20 2.93 12.15 -20.09
CA GLY A 20 2.92 11.39 -18.84
C GLY A 20 3.00 12.20 -17.55
N THR A 21 3.28 13.51 -17.62
CA THR A 21 3.35 14.36 -16.41
C THR A 21 2.10 15.21 -16.30
N VAL A 22 1.14 14.74 -15.51
CA VAL A 22 -0.07 15.50 -15.17
C VAL A 22 0.34 16.66 -14.24
N PRO A 23 0.08 17.93 -14.58
CA PRO A 23 0.42 19.07 -13.74
C PRO A 23 -0.17 18.94 -12.33
N VAL A 24 0.52 19.45 -11.31
CA VAL A 24 0.07 19.40 -9.91
C VAL A 24 -1.33 19.99 -9.71
N THR A 25 -1.72 20.95 -10.56
CA THR A 25 -3.02 21.63 -10.52
C THR A 25 -4.19 20.74 -10.95
N GLU A 26 -3.94 19.59 -11.61
CA GLU A 26 -4.98 18.63 -12.01
C GLU A 26 -5.24 17.52 -10.99
N TRP A 27 -4.39 17.40 -9.96
CA TRP A 27 -4.63 16.50 -8.83
C TRP A 27 -5.71 17.14 -7.95
N GLY A 28 -6.96 16.76 -8.18
CA GLY A 28 -8.10 17.23 -7.38
C GLY A 28 -7.85 17.14 -5.87
N GLU A 29 -8.55 17.98 -5.11
CA GLU A 29 -8.32 18.15 -3.68
C GLU A 29 -8.34 16.81 -2.91
N ASP A 30 -7.29 16.58 -2.10
CA ASP A 30 -7.15 15.36 -1.33
C ASP A 30 -8.10 15.35 -0.13
N ARG A 31 -9.29 14.82 -0.38
CA ARG A 31 -10.42 14.73 0.58
C ARG A 31 -10.08 14.06 1.91
N ARG A 32 -8.94 13.40 2.04
CA ARG A 32 -8.46 12.78 3.28
C ARG A 32 -8.13 13.80 4.37
N PHE A 33 -7.76 15.03 3.98
CA PHE A 33 -7.34 16.06 4.94
C PHE A 33 -8.46 17.02 5.34
N ASP A 34 -9.62 16.97 4.68
CA ASP A 34 -10.72 17.91 4.92
C ASP A 34 -11.20 17.85 6.38
N GLU A 35 -11.28 16.65 6.95
CA GLU A 35 -11.70 16.47 8.35
C GLU A 35 -10.65 17.00 9.34
N MET A 36 -9.35 16.92 9.00
CA MET A 36 -8.24 17.39 9.85
C MET A 36 -8.06 18.91 9.82
N ARG A 37 -8.35 19.56 8.69
CA ARG A 37 -8.19 21.03 8.54
C ARG A 37 -9.15 21.82 9.43
N SER A 38 -10.29 21.22 9.79
CA SER A 38 -11.28 21.83 10.69
C SER A 38 -10.80 22.01 12.13
N ASN A 39 -9.71 21.33 12.53
CA ASN A 39 -9.21 21.34 13.90
C ASN A 39 -7.68 21.48 13.93
N LEU A 40 -7.19 22.67 14.30
CA LEU A 40 -5.75 22.97 14.38
C LEU A 40 -5.00 22.00 15.33
N GLY A 41 -5.64 21.50 16.39
CA GLY A 41 -5.04 20.52 17.29
C GLY A 41 -4.83 19.15 16.63
N LYS A 42 -5.83 18.63 15.90
CA LYS A 42 -5.68 17.38 15.12
C LYS A 42 -4.61 17.52 14.04
N LEU A 43 -4.55 18.68 13.38
CA LEU A 43 -3.54 18.99 12.39
C LEU A 43 -2.13 19.02 13.02
N ALA A 44 -1.95 19.67 14.16
CA ALA A 44 -0.68 19.73 14.87
C ALA A 44 -0.19 18.33 15.30
N VAL A 45 -1.06 17.50 15.88
CA VAL A 45 -0.71 16.12 16.28
C VAL A 45 -0.27 15.29 15.09
N PHE A 46 -0.96 15.39 13.95
CA PHE A 46 -0.57 14.70 12.72
C PHE A 46 0.83 15.11 12.26
N TRP A 47 1.13 16.42 12.22
CA TRP A 47 2.44 16.90 11.79
C TRP A 47 3.56 16.54 12.76
N ILE A 48 3.31 16.58 14.07
CA ILE A 48 4.29 16.13 15.07
C ILE A 48 4.59 14.64 14.87
N PHE A 49 3.56 13.82 14.64
CA PHE A 49 3.76 12.41 14.37
C PHE A 49 4.58 12.17 13.09
N GLN A 50 4.30 12.91 12.01
CA GLN A 50 5.10 12.87 10.77
C GLN A 50 6.55 13.32 11.00
N ALA A 51 6.77 14.35 11.80
CA ALA A 51 8.11 14.85 12.09
C ALA A 51 8.92 13.83 12.90
N VAL A 52 8.34 13.25 13.97
CA VAL A 52 8.98 12.21 14.78
C VAL A 52 9.28 10.97 13.94
N TRP A 53 8.36 10.61 13.04
CA TRP A 53 8.59 9.52 12.09
C TRP A 53 9.81 9.79 11.22
N VAL A 54 9.82 10.91 10.48
CA VAL A 54 10.88 11.20 9.50
C VAL A 54 12.22 11.29 10.22
N TRP A 55 12.24 11.93 11.38
CA TRP A 55 13.40 11.99 12.24
C TRP A 55 13.92 10.60 12.63
N THR A 56 13.04 9.69 13.08
CA THR A 56 13.41 8.32 13.47
C THR A 56 14.01 7.53 12.31
N VAL A 57 13.40 7.60 11.12
CA VAL A 57 13.90 6.90 9.93
C VAL A 57 15.24 7.49 9.46
N SER A 58 15.42 8.80 9.59
CA SER A 58 16.64 9.53 9.22
C SER A 58 17.80 9.41 10.22
N LEU A 59 17.66 8.65 11.32
CA LEU A 59 18.69 8.52 12.35
C LEU A 59 20.06 8.10 11.82
N PRO A 60 20.19 7.06 10.96
CA PRO A 60 21.50 6.67 10.41
C PRO A 60 22.20 7.82 9.70
N VAL A 61 21.48 8.58 8.88
CA VAL A 61 22.04 9.73 8.16
C VAL A 61 22.41 10.85 9.13
N THR A 62 21.52 11.17 10.06
CA THR A 62 21.72 12.29 10.99
C THR A 62 22.92 12.06 11.91
N VAL A 63 23.08 10.85 12.44
CA VAL A 63 24.18 10.51 13.33
C VAL A 63 25.50 10.48 12.57
N VAL A 64 25.56 9.84 11.40
CA VAL A 64 26.79 9.80 10.58
C VAL A 64 27.27 11.20 10.20
N ASN A 65 26.37 12.10 9.82
CA ASN A 65 26.74 13.48 9.46
C ASN A 65 27.11 14.35 10.67
N GLY A 66 26.88 13.88 11.90
CA GLY A 66 27.30 14.54 13.14
C GLY A 66 28.59 14.01 13.74
N ILE A 67 29.22 13.01 13.11
CA ILE A 67 30.45 12.38 13.57
C ILE A 67 31.64 13.00 12.83
N ASP A 68 32.61 13.55 13.56
CA ASP A 68 33.84 14.15 13.00
C ASP A 68 34.96 13.11 12.70
N ARG A 69 34.62 11.81 12.67
CA ARG A 69 35.56 10.72 12.37
C ARG A 69 35.58 10.47 10.87
N ASP A 70 36.78 10.30 10.31
CA ASP A 70 36.99 10.03 8.88
C ASP A 70 37.71 8.67 8.68
N PRO A 71 37.04 7.54 8.90
CA PRO A 71 37.62 6.24 8.62
C PRO A 71 37.77 6.03 7.10
N SER A 72 38.78 5.27 6.70
CA SER A 72 38.91 4.84 5.30
C SER A 72 37.70 4.04 4.85
N VAL A 73 37.30 4.19 3.59
CA VAL A 73 36.22 3.43 2.96
C VAL A 73 36.41 1.93 3.20
N GLN A 74 35.38 1.29 3.75
CA GLN A 74 35.33 -0.13 4.05
C GLN A 74 34.41 -0.87 3.07
N ALA A 75 34.47 -2.19 3.09
CA ALA A 75 33.57 -3.02 2.29
C ALA A 75 32.09 -2.77 2.62
N ALA A 76 31.77 -2.43 3.87
CA ALA A 76 30.41 -2.13 4.31
C ALA A 76 29.83 -0.88 3.62
N ASP A 77 30.65 0.17 3.38
CA ASP A 77 30.22 1.34 2.60
C ASP A 77 29.77 0.93 1.20
N ILE A 78 30.58 0.12 0.52
CA ILE A 78 30.31 -0.34 -0.85
C ILE A 78 29.04 -1.20 -0.87
N ILE A 79 28.90 -2.15 0.07
CA ILE A 79 27.72 -3.01 0.18
C ILE A 79 26.47 -2.16 0.45
N GLY A 80 26.55 -1.21 1.37
CA GLY A 80 25.45 -0.32 1.72
C GLY A 80 24.99 0.53 0.53
N TRP A 81 25.93 1.11 -0.23
CA TRP A 81 25.63 1.88 -1.43
C TRP A 81 25.06 1.03 -2.58
N ILE A 82 25.50 -0.22 -2.72
CA ILE A 82 24.89 -1.16 -3.67
C ILE A 82 23.46 -1.47 -3.26
N MET A 83 23.22 -1.80 -1.99
CA MET A 83 21.87 -2.05 -1.47
C MET A 83 20.95 -0.83 -1.69
N TRP A 84 21.45 0.36 -1.37
CA TRP A 84 20.73 1.62 -1.59
C TRP A 84 20.38 1.82 -3.07
N SER A 85 21.35 1.66 -3.96
CA SER A 85 21.15 1.84 -5.40
C SER A 85 20.12 0.86 -5.96
N VAL A 86 20.17 -0.39 -5.53
CA VAL A 86 19.17 -1.41 -5.89
C VAL A 86 17.80 -1.04 -5.33
N GLY A 87 17.72 -0.65 -4.06
CA GLY A 87 16.46 -0.27 -3.40
C GLY A 87 15.76 0.88 -4.10
N VAL A 88 16.48 1.98 -4.36
CA VAL A 88 15.96 3.15 -5.09
C VAL A 88 15.53 2.77 -6.51
N SER A 89 16.30 1.92 -7.20
CA SER A 89 15.94 1.46 -8.55
C SER A 89 14.64 0.66 -8.55
N PHE A 90 14.44 -0.22 -7.57
CA PHE A 90 13.20 -0.99 -7.39
C PHE A 90 12.00 -0.09 -7.11
N GLU A 91 12.17 0.86 -6.18
CA GLU A 91 11.12 1.80 -5.81
C GLU A 91 10.71 2.69 -6.99
N ALA A 92 11.68 3.37 -7.61
CA ALA A 92 11.43 4.26 -8.74
C ALA A 92 10.77 3.52 -9.91
N THR A 93 11.25 2.32 -10.23
CA THR A 93 10.67 1.50 -11.31
C THR A 93 9.25 1.07 -10.97
N ALA A 94 9.00 0.61 -9.74
CA ALA A 94 7.67 0.19 -9.30
C ALA A 94 6.66 1.35 -9.34
N ASP A 95 7.05 2.52 -8.86
CA ASP A 95 6.17 3.68 -8.82
C ASP A 95 5.91 4.24 -10.22
N GLN A 96 6.92 4.28 -11.09
CA GLN A 96 6.73 4.67 -12.49
C GLN A 96 5.78 3.70 -13.23
N GLN A 97 5.93 2.39 -13.01
CA GLN A 97 5.02 1.38 -13.56
C GLN A 97 3.58 1.60 -13.08
N LYS A 98 3.40 1.86 -11.77
CA LYS A 98 2.08 2.08 -11.17
C LYS A 98 1.42 3.38 -11.66
N LEU A 99 2.20 4.44 -11.80
CA LEU A 99 1.74 5.73 -12.32
C LEU A 99 1.27 5.58 -13.77
N THR A 100 2.12 4.96 -14.61
CA THR A 100 1.80 4.70 -16.02
C THR A 100 0.55 3.83 -16.15
N PHE A 101 0.43 2.78 -15.32
CA PHE A 101 -0.76 1.91 -15.30
C PHE A 101 -2.04 2.68 -14.94
N LYS A 102 -1.99 3.57 -13.95
CA LYS A 102 -3.17 4.34 -13.49
C LYS A 102 -3.61 5.41 -14.48
N ASN A 103 -2.67 6.01 -15.21
CA ASN A 103 -2.95 7.08 -16.16
C ASN A 103 -3.59 6.57 -17.47
N ALA A 104 -3.42 5.28 -17.77
CA ALA A 104 -4.01 4.62 -18.93
C ALA A 104 -5.55 4.44 -18.76
N PRO A 105 -6.39 5.04 -19.63
CA PRO A 105 -7.85 4.97 -19.53
C PRO A 105 -8.41 3.54 -19.50
N GLU A 106 -7.78 2.61 -20.22
CA GLU A 106 -8.11 1.20 -20.30
C GLU A 106 -7.91 0.43 -18.99
N ASN A 107 -7.16 1.01 -18.05
CA ASN A 107 -6.83 0.42 -16.75
C ASN A 107 -7.65 1.00 -15.59
N ARG A 108 -8.60 1.91 -15.88
CA ARG A 108 -9.53 2.44 -14.87
C ARG A 108 -10.29 1.29 -14.20
N GLY A 109 -10.28 1.30 -12.87
CA GLY A 109 -10.94 0.26 -12.07
C GLY A 109 -10.24 -1.10 -12.08
N LYS A 110 -8.98 -1.20 -12.54
CA LYS A 110 -8.16 -2.42 -12.45
C LYS A 110 -7.07 -2.27 -11.39
N TRP A 111 -6.51 -3.40 -10.94
CA TRP A 111 -5.30 -3.42 -10.11
C TRP A 111 -4.06 -3.49 -10.98
N CYS A 112 -2.96 -2.87 -10.54
CA CYS A 112 -1.68 -2.93 -11.25
C CYS A 112 -1.10 -4.34 -11.13
N ASN A 113 -0.84 -4.99 -12.26
CA ASN A 113 -0.27 -6.33 -12.35
C ASN A 113 0.84 -6.43 -13.41
N VAL A 114 1.49 -5.31 -13.73
CA VAL A 114 2.51 -5.20 -14.79
C VAL A 114 3.92 -5.08 -14.20
N GLY A 115 4.93 -5.59 -14.92
CA GLY A 115 6.32 -5.47 -14.53
C GLY A 115 6.62 -6.06 -13.14
N LEU A 116 7.18 -5.25 -12.24
CA LEU A 116 7.52 -5.65 -10.88
C LEU A 116 6.26 -6.03 -10.07
N TRP A 117 5.12 -5.42 -10.39
CA TRP A 117 3.84 -5.71 -9.74
C TRP A 117 3.29 -7.10 -10.07
N ASN A 118 3.78 -7.76 -11.13
CA ASN A 118 3.41 -9.16 -11.40
C ASN A 118 4.16 -10.14 -10.48
N ILE A 119 5.35 -9.76 -10.03
CA ILE A 119 6.27 -10.61 -9.25
C ILE A 119 6.05 -10.40 -7.75
N SER A 120 5.87 -9.15 -7.33
CA SER A 120 5.54 -8.76 -5.96
C SER A 120 4.32 -7.85 -5.93
N ARG A 121 3.50 -7.94 -4.88
CA ARG A 121 2.35 -7.06 -4.66
C ARG A 121 2.75 -5.69 -4.14
N HIS A 122 3.92 -5.59 -3.51
CA HIS A 122 4.46 -4.35 -2.94
C HIS A 122 5.95 -4.18 -3.26
N PRO A 123 6.36 -4.14 -4.55
CA PRO A 123 7.76 -4.03 -4.93
C PRO A 123 8.37 -2.69 -4.52
N ASN A 124 7.57 -1.63 -4.44
CA ASN A 124 7.99 -0.33 -3.95
C ASN A 124 8.39 -0.37 -2.47
N TYR A 125 7.64 -1.08 -1.62
CA TYR A 125 8.00 -1.25 -0.20
C TYR A 125 9.24 -2.11 -0.01
N PHE A 126 9.49 -3.05 -0.91
CA PHE A 126 10.75 -3.80 -0.89
C PHE A 126 11.93 -2.87 -1.19
N GLY A 127 11.81 -2.00 -2.19
CA GLY A 127 12.80 -0.98 -2.51
C GLY A 127 13.09 -0.05 -1.33
N GLU A 128 12.02 0.49 -0.72
CA GLU A 128 12.09 1.32 0.49
C GLU A 128 12.79 0.62 1.65
N ILE A 129 12.43 -0.64 1.96
CA ILE A 129 13.11 -1.38 3.03
C ILE A 129 14.59 -1.55 2.68
N LEU A 130 14.90 -2.02 1.46
CA LEU A 130 16.28 -2.31 1.05
C LEU A 130 17.17 -1.05 1.08
N LEU A 131 16.64 0.11 0.67
CA LEU A 131 17.43 1.33 0.64
C LEU A 131 17.80 1.83 2.04
N TRP A 132 16.87 1.76 3.00
CA TRP A 132 17.13 2.20 4.37
C TRP A 132 18.02 1.23 5.13
N TRP A 133 17.91 -0.07 4.86
CA TRP A 133 18.90 -1.05 5.33
C TRP A 133 20.28 -0.81 4.67
N GLY A 134 20.32 -0.39 3.41
CA GLY A 134 21.57 0.01 2.73
C GLY A 134 22.25 1.20 3.39
N ILE A 135 21.50 2.26 3.73
CA ILE A 135 22.00 3.43 4.46
C ILE A 135 22.54 3.01 5.83
N PHE A 136 21.83 2.14 6.55
CA PHE A 136 22.32 1.62 7.83
C PHE A 136 23.61 0.82 7.66
N VAL A 137 23.71 -0.08 6.68
CA VAL A 137 24.93 -0.85 6.42
C VAL A 137 26.11 0.07 6.09
N ALA A 138 25.89 1.09 5.25
CA ALA A 138 26.89 2.11 4.94
C ALA A 138 27.30 2.94 6.17
N SER A 139 26.42 3.12 7.16
CA SER A 139 26.76 3.82 8.41
C SER A 139 27.65 2.99 9.35
N THR A 140 27.60 1.65 9.28
CA THR A 140 28.25 0.78 10.28
C THR A 140 29.74 1.01 10.54
N PRO A 141 30.59 1.39 9.56
CA PRO A 141 32.01 1.63 9.78
C PRO A 141 32.34 2.74 10.79
N VAL A 142 31.45 3.73 10.95
CA VAL A 142 31.68 4.89 11.83
C VAL A 142 31.01 4.74 13.20
N LEU A 143 30.17 3.72 13.41
CA LEU A 143 29.33 3.60 14.61
C LEU A 143 30.09 2.99 15.80
N GLU A 144 30.09 3.72 16.92
CA GLU A 144 30.65 3.28 18.19
C GLU A 144 29.63 3.40 19.35
N GLY A 145 29.66 2.45 20.29
CA GLY A 145 28.89 2.53 21.54
C GLY A 145 27.38 2.77 21.36
N SER A 146 26.88 3.91 21.83
CA SER A 146 25.46 4.28 21.75
C SER A 146 24.99 4.69 20.35
N GLU A 147 25.90 4.95 19.41
CA GLU A 147 25.57 5.35 18.03
C GLU A 147 24.85 4.20 17.27
N TRP A 148 25.01 2.94 17.72
CA TRP A 148 24.28 1.79 17.19
C TRP A 148 22.75 1.89 17.30
N LEU A 149 22.22 2.82 18.11
CA LEU A 149 20.78 3.11 18.18
C LEU A 149 20.20 3.55 16.83
N VAL A 150 21.02 3.95 15.85
CA VAL A 150 20.55 4.25 14.48
C VAL A 150 19.84 3.08 13.80
N ILE A 151 20.09 1.83 14.22
CA ILE A 151 19.37 0.65 13.71
C ILE A 151 17.86 0.72 13.95
N LEU A 152 17.43 1.52 14.94
CA LEU A 152 16.01 1.75 15.19
C LEU A 152 15.30 2.36 13.98
N GLY A 153 16.00 3.16 13.15
CA GLY A 153 15.45 3.73 11.93
C GLY A 153 14.93 2.68 10.93
N PRO A 154 15.78 1.83 10.34
CA PRO A 154 15.35 0.80 9.40
C PRO A 154 14.42 -0.25 10.02
N ILE A 155 14.59 -0.60 11.31
CA ILE A 155 13.67 -1.51 12.01
C ILE A 155 12.28 -0.88 12.12
N PHE A 156 12.19 0.36 12.60
CA PHE A 156 10.94 1.08 12.74
C PHE A 156 10.22 1.18 11.40
N LEU A 157 10.92 1.62 10.35
CA LEU A 157 10.36 1.69 9.00
C LEU A 157 9.85 0.33 8.51
N THR A 158 10.63 -0.73 8.68
CA THR A 158 10.28 -2.09 8.25
C THR A 158 9.00 -2.56 8.95
N LEU A 159 8.92 -2.41 10.28
CA LEU A 159 7.74 -2.78 11.05
C LEU A 159 6.51 -1.98 10.61
N LEU A 160 6.70 -0.70 10.30
CA LEU A 160 5.62 0.17 9.95
C LEU A 160 5.02 -0.17 8.58
N LEU A 161 5.88 -0.41 7.59
CA LEU A 161 5.47 -0.85 6.26
C LEU A 161 4.83 -2.25 6.30
N LEU A 162 5.30 -3.13 7.19
CA LEU A 162 4.77 -4.50 7.27
C LEU A 162 3.46 -4.61 8.08
N PHE A 163 3.29 -3.81 9.14
CA PHE A 163 2.24 -4.06 10.14
C PHE A 163 1.27 -2.91 10.37
N VAL A 164 1.72 -1.65 10.29
CA VAL A 164 0.91 -0.51 10.74
C VAL A 164 0.17 0.14 9.58
N SER A 165 0.91 0.83 8.71
CA SER A 165 0.32 1.67 7.65
C SER A 165 0.52 1.12 6.23
N GLY A 166 1.43 0.17 6.06
CA GLY A 166 1.76 -0.34 4.73
C GLY A 166 0.85 -1.48 4.29
N ILE A 167 1.42 -2.67 4.15
CA ILE A 167 0.83 -3.79 3.41
C ILE A 167 -0.60 -4.15 3.87
N PRO A 168 -0.90 -4.33 5.18
CA PRO A 168 -2.21 -4.82 5.60
C PRO A 168 -3.35 -3.88 5.25
N LEU A 169 -3.16 -2.56 5.41
CA LEU A 169 -4.18 -1.57 5.08
C LEU A 169 -4.43 -1.48 3.57
N LEU A 170 -3.36 -1.52 2.77
CA LEU A 170 -3.47 -1.49 1.32
C LEU A 170 -4.14 -2.74 0.78
N GLU A 171 -3.78 -3.92 1.29
CA GLU A 171 -4.42 -5.17 0.90
C GLU A 171 -5.89 -5.22 1.29
N GLN A 172 -6.26 -4.76 2.49
CA GLN A 172 -7.67 -4.69 2.90
C GLN A 172 -8.48 -3.76 1.99
N SER A 173 -7.91 -2.61 1.61
CA SER A 173 -8.55 -1.68 0.68
C SER A 173 -8.72 -2.28 -0.72
N ALA A 174 -7.70 -3.00 -1.21
CA ALA A 174 -7.76 -3.70 -2.49
C ALA A 174 -8.76 -4.87 -2.46
N ASP A 175 -8.81 -5.63 -1.36
CA ASP A 175 -9.74 -6.75 -1.17
C ASP A 175 -11.19 -6.26 -1.12
N LYS A 176 -11.47 -5.10 -0.51
CA LYS A 176 -12.79 -4.46 -0.53
C LYS A 176 -13.25 -4.11 -1.96
N LYS A 177 -12.31 -3.71 -2.83
CA LYS A 177 -12.59 -3.30 -4.21
C LYS A 177 -12.66 -4.48 -5.19
N PHE A 178 -11.76 -5.45 -5.04
CA PHE A 178 -11.52 -6.49 -6.04
C PHE A 178 -11.69 -7.93 -5.53
N GLY A 179 -11.96 -8.14 -4.24
CA GLY A 179 -12.03 -9.48 -3.63
C GLY A 179 -13.06 -10.42 -4.28
N ASN A 180 -14.13 -9.85 -4.84
CA ASN A 180 -15.17 -10.61 -5.56
C ASN A 180 -14.71 -11.07 -6.96
N VAL A 181 -13.66 -10.48 -7.52
CA VAL A 181 -13.14 -10.79 -8.86
C VAL A 181 -12.24 -12.04 -8.81
N ALA A 182 -12.56 -13.06 -9.62
CA ALA A 182 -11.81 -14.32 -9.63
C ALA A 182 -10.34 -14.14 -10.04
N ALA A 183 -10.08 -13.33 -11.07
CA ALA A 183 -8.72 -13.04 -11.53
C ALA A 183 -7.86 -12.36 -10.45
N TYR A 184 -8.43 -11.46 -9.66
CA TYR A 184 -7.71 -10.81 -8.54
C TYR A 184 -7.33 -11.82 -7.45
N ARG A 185 -8.22 -12.76 -7.13
CA ARG A 185 -7.91 -13.83 -6.16
C ARG A 185 -6.79 -14.75 -6.64
N VAL A 186 -6.73 -15.04 -7.95
CA VAL A 186 -5.62 -15.80 -8.52
C VAL A 186 -4.32 -15.02 -8.38
N TYR A 187 -4.30 -13.76 -8.83
CA TYR A 187 -3.16 -12.86 -8.68
C TYR A 187 -2.65 -12.79 -7.23
N LYS A 188 -3.55 -12.57 -6.26
CA LYS A 188 -3.19 -12.52 -4.83
C LYS A 188 -2.63 -13.84 -4.30
N ARG A 189 -2.96 -14.99 -4.89
CA ARG A 189 -2.38 -16.29 -4.49
C ARG A 189 -1.04 -16.57 -5.15
N THR A 190 -0.82 -16.09 -6.37
CA THR A 190 0.36 -16.40 -7.18
C THR A 190 1.48 -15.38 -7.06
N THR A 191 1.19 -14.18 -6.53
CA THR A 191 2.15 -13.07 -6.45
C THR A 191 2.60 -12.86 -5.00
N SER A 192 3.91 -12.74 -4.79
CA SER A 192 4.53 -12.57 -3.46
C SER A 192 4.07 -11.26 -2.80
N PRO A 193 3.88 -11.20 -1.47
CA PRO A 193 3.48 -9.96 -0.80
C PRO A 193 4.53 -8.85 -0.88
N LEU A 194 5.82 -9.16 -0.70
CA LEU A 194 6.88 -8.14 -0.55
C LEU A 194 8.14 -8.49 -1.36
N ILE A 195 8.79 -9.61 -1.05
CA ILE A 195 10.05 -10.00 -1.71
C ILE A 195 9.72 -10.43 -3.15
N PRO A 196 10.37 -9.85 -4.18
CA PRO A 196 10.17 -10.25 -5.57
C PRO A 196 10.70 -11.66 -5.80
N LEU A 197 9.84 -12.66 -5.60
CA LEU A 197 10.12 -14.07 -5.84
C LEU A 197 9.42 -14.51 -7.12
N PRO A 198 10.09 -15.24 -8.01
CA PRO A 198 9.43 -15.82 -9.17
C PRO A 198 8.24 -16.71 -8.74
N PRO A 199 7.09 -16.68 -9.45
CA PRO A 199 5.91 -17.47 -9.09
C PRO A 199 6.16 -18.98 -8.93
N ALA A 200 7.16 -19.52 -9.65
CA ALA A 200 7.57 -20.91 -9.54
C ALA A 200 8.10 -21.29 -8.15
N VAL A 201 8.78 -20.35 -7.46
CA VAL A 201 9.34 -20.57 -6.12
C VAL A 201 8.25 -20.54 -5.05
N LEU A 202 7.19 -19.74 -5.25
CA LEU A 202 6.06 -19.65 -4.32
C LEU A 202 5.21 -20.94 -4.28
N GLN A 203 5.15 -21.68 -5.39
CA GLN A 203 4.44 -22.97 -5.43
C GLN A 203 5.23 -24.09 -4.71
N PHE A 204 6.56 -24.00 -4.70
CA PHE A 204 7.44 -24.99 -4.06
C PHE A 204 7.67 -24.69 -2.56
N SER A 205 7.73 -23.41 -2.19
CA SER A 205 7.98 -22.93 -0.83
C SER A 205 6.73 -22.94 0.06
N SER A 206 5.89 -23.99 -0.02
CA SER A 206 4.82 -24.23 0.96
C SER A 206 5.29 -25.02 2.19
N SER A 207 6.59 -25.34 2.28
CA SER A 207 7.19 -26.11 3.37
C SER A 207 8.36 -25.34 4.02
N ASN A 208 8.03 -24.64 5.11
CA ASN A 208 8.91 -24.39 6.26
C ASN A 208 9.96 -23.25 6.29
N PHE A 209 9.84 -22.14 5.54
CA PHE A 209 10.72 -20.97 5.81
C PHE A 209 10.05 -19.59 5.78
N LEU A 210 8.91 -19.43 5.10
CA LEU A 210 8.24 -18.13 4.90
C LEU A 210 7.04 -17.87 5.86
N SER A 211 6.88 -18.70 6.89
CA SER A 211 5.66 -18.72 7.72
C SER A 211 5.37 -17.39 8.42
N ILE A 212 6.35 -16.57 8.83
CA ILE A 212 6.06 -15.31 9.54
C ILE A 212 5.31 -14.30 8.64
N ALA A 213 5.64 -14.22 7.35
CA ALA A 213 4.92 -13.35 6.40
C ALA A 213 3.57 -13.94 5.95
N VAL A 214 3.42 -15.27 5.99
CA VAL A 214 2.23 -15.98 5.51
C VAL A 214 1.16 -16.19 6.60
N ILE A 215 1.55 -16.25 7.89
CA ILE A 215 0.64 -16.53 9.02
C ILE A 215 -0.51 -15.50 9.11
N PHE A 216 -0.28 -14.23 8.73
CA PHE A 216 -1.35 -13.22 8.74
C PHE A 216 -2.24 -13.21 7.49
N GLN A 217 -1.78 -13.75 6.36
CA GLN A 217 -2.56 -13.82 5.12
C GLN A 217 -3.67 -14.89 5.20
N LYS A 218 -3.49 -15.92 6.04
CA LYS A 218 -4.49 -16.97 6.27
C LYS A 218 -5.74 -16.49 7.02
N LYS A 219 -5.62 -15.45 7.85
CA LYS A 219 -6.75 -14.94 8.65
C LYS A 219 -7.82 -14.23 7.80
N GLY A 220 -7.43 -13.64 6.66
CA GLY A 220 -8.36 -13.01 5.72
C GLY A 220 -9.12 -13.98 4.80
N GLN A 221 -8.61 -15.19 4.57
CA GLN A 221 -9.32 -16.19 3.74
C GLN A 221 -10.35 -17.00 4.52
N HIS A 222 -10.12 -17.27 5.81
CA HIS A 222 -11.10 -17.97 6.64
C HIS A 222 -12.38 -17.16 6.89
N GLY A 223 -12.28 -15.83 7.02
CA GLY A 223 -13.46 -14.96 7.16
C GLY A 223 -14.34 -14.94 5.92
N ILE A 224 -13.75 -14.89 4.73
CA ILE A 224 -14.51 -14.85 3.46
C ILE A 224 -15.21 -16.19 3.17
N GLU A 225 -14.62 -17.33 3.56
CA GLU A 225 -15.26 -18.63 3.45
C GLU A 225 -16.45 -18.75 4.43
N GLN A 226 -16.29 -18.25 5.67
CA GLN A 226 -17.37 -18.22 6.67
C GLN A 226 -18.52 -17.28 6.26
N ASP A 227 -18.22 -16.07 5.78
CA ASP A 227 -19.23 -15.11 5.30
C ASP A 227 -20.01 -15.66 4.09
N LYS A 228 -19.36 -16.45 3.22
CA LYS A 228 -20.02 -17.11 2.09
C LYS A 228 -20.88 -18.29 2.53
N VAL A 229 -20.43 -19.07 3.51
CA VAL A 229 -21.23 -20.17 4.07
C VAL A 229 -22.44 -19.61 4.80
N GLU A 230 -22.30 -18.51 5.53
CA GLU A 230 -23.40 -17.85 6.23
C GLU A 230 -24.39 -17.21 5.25
N ALA A 231 -23.91 -16.46 4.25
CA ALA A 231 -24.77 -15.89 3.20
C ALA A 231 -25.41 -16.94 2.26
N ALA A 232 -24.81 -18.13 2.12
CA ALA A 232 -25.39 -19.25 1.39
C ALA A 232 -26.39 -20.06 2.22
N THR A 233 -26.18 -20.13 3.55
CA THR A 233 -27.09 -20.78 4.50
C THR A 233 -28.35 -19.94 4.69
N ASP A 234 -28.21 -18.63 4.82
CA ASP A 234 -29.33 -17.69 4.94
C ASP A 234 -30.21 -17.69 3.67
N ARG A 235 -29.59 -17.67 2.48
CA ARG A 235 -30.32 -17.85 1.20
C ARG A 235 -31.02 -19.19 1.09
N ARG A 236 -30.51 -20.26 1.72
CA ARG A 236 -31.11 -21.60 1.69
C ARG A 236 -32.28 -21.69 2.69
N LEU A 237 -32.17 -21.04 3.85
CA LEU A 237 -33.25 -20.91 4.84
C LEU A 237 -34.44 -20.10 4.31
N VAL A 238 -34.19 -18.95 3.69
CA VAL A 238 -35.23 -18.14 3.01
C VAL A 238 -35.91 -18.94 1.89
N ARG A 239 -35.16 -19.77 1.16
CA ARG A 239 -35.72 -20.63 0.10
C ARG A 239 -36.52 -21.82 0.65
N SER A 240 -36.17 -22.34 1.83
CA SER A 240 -36.95 -23.38 2.51
C SER A 240 -38.20 -22.85 3.21
N SER A 241 -38.21 -21.59 3.67
CA SER A 241 -39.41 -20.96 4.25
C SER A 241 -40.43 -20.53 3.20
N MET A 242 -40.03 -20.44 1.93
CA MET A 242 -40.91 -20.15 0.78
C MET A 242 -41.43 -21.42 0.08
N GLY A 243 -41.04 -22.62 0.54
CA GLY A 243 -41.48 -23.89 -0.02
C GLY A 243 -42.54 -24.59 0.83
N ASN A 244 -43.79 -24.12 0.75
CA ASN A 244 -45.06 -24.87 0.91
C ASN A 244 -46.18 -23.93 1.37
N PHE A 245 -46.78 -23.20 0.44
CA PHE A 245 -48.14 -22.69 0.62
C PHE A 245 -49.03 -23.36 -0.45
N PRO A 246 -49.91 -24.32 -0.07
CA PRO A 246 -50.90 -24.83 -0.99
C PRO A 246 -51.95 -23.75 -1.22
N CYS A 247 -52.10 -23.31 -2.47
CA CYS A 247 -53.26 -22.51 -2.87
C CYS A 247 -54.51 -23.39 -2.85
N SER A 248 -55.36 -23.23 -1.83
CA SER A 248 -56.75 -23.69 -1.83
C SER A 248 -57.66 -22.50 -1.55
N GLY A 249 -58.74 -22.40 -2.32
CA GLY A 249 -59.48 -21.18 -2.55
C GLY A 249 -60.44 -20.74 -1.43
N ASN A 250 -60.93 -19.52 -1.67
CA ASN A 250 -62.10 -18.83 -1.13
C ASN A 250 -62.11 -18.33 0.34
N LEU A 251 -62.50 -17.05 0.40
CA LEU A 251 -63.02 -16.22 1.50
C LEU A 251 -62.04 -15.66 2.55
N SER A 252 -61.79 -14.35 2.38
CA SER A 252 -61.77 -13.31 3.41
C SER A 252 -61.08 -13.62 4.74
N CYS A 253 -59.79 -13.27 4.82
CA CYS A 253 -59.19 -12.83 6.08
C CYS A 253 -58.40 -11.53 5.84
N THR A 254 -59.10 -10.41 6.02
CA THR A 254 -58.56 -9.06 6.08
C THR A 254 -57.66 -8.86 7.30
N ARG A 255 -56.57 -8.11 7.09
CA ARG A 255 -55.74 -7.36 8.07
C ARG A 255 -54.78 -8.16 8.96
N ASN A 256 -53.57 -8.41 8.44
CA ASN A 256 -52.29 -7.88 8.95
C ASN A 256 -51.12 -8.73 8.43
N CYS A 257 -50.58 -8.36 7.27
CA CYS A 257 -49.22 -8.69 6.83
C CYS A 257 -48.75 -7.60 5.85
N GLN A 258 -48.80 -6.35 6.30
CA GLN A 258 -47.87 -5.33 5.84
C GLN A 258 -46.75 -5.29 6.87
N LEU A 259 -45.59 -5.84 6.55
CA LEU A 259 -44.29 -5.20 6.77
C LEU A 259 -43.18 -6.12 6.23
N ILE A 260 -42.24 -5.51 5.50
CA ILE A 260 -40.97 -6.04 5.00
C ILE A 260 -41.06 -6.74 3.63
N PHE A 261 -41.45 -5.95 2.63
CA PHE A 261 -40.96 -6.03 1.24
C PHE A 261 -40.83 -4.57 0.76
N PHE A 262 -39.87 -4.28 -0.14
CA PHE A 262 -39.21 -2.98 -0.45
C PHE A 262 -38.03 -2.70 0.49
N LEU A 263 -36.77 -2.75 0.03
CA LEU A 263 -36.18 -1.89 -0.99
C LEU A 263 -35.10 -2.62 -1.81
N LEU A 264 -35.42 -2.93 -3.07
CA LEU A 264 -34.46 -2.95 -4.17
C LEU A 264 -34.76 -1.72 -5.02
N PRO A 265 -33.79 -0.83 -5.32
CA PRO A 265 -33.93 0.09 -6.44
C PRO A 265 -33.26 -0.53 -7.67
N GLU A 266 -34.10 -1.08 -8.56
CA GLU A 266 -33.83 -1.14 -9.99
C GLU A 266 -34.02 0.27 -10.58
N THR A 267 -33.05 0.78 -11.34
CA THR A 267 -33.25 1.69 -12.49
C THR A 267 -31.92 1.93 -13.21
N CYS A 268 -31.72 1.25 -14.33
CA CYS A 268 -31.07 1.79 -15.54
C CYS A 268 -32.21 2.12 -16.52
N PRO A 269 -32.13 3.26 -17.20
CA PRO A 269 -32.00 3.21 -18.66
C PRO A 269 -30.66 3.75 -19.16
#